data_AF-A0A4R2KCY8-F1
#
_entry.id   AF-A0A4R2KCY8-F1
#
_cell.length_a   1.000
_cell.length_b   1.000
_cell.length_c   1.000
_cell.angle_alpha   90.00
_cell.angle_beta   90.00
_cell.angle_gamma   90.00
#
_symmetry.space_group_name_H-M   'P 1'
#
loop_
_entity.id
_entity.type
_entity.pdbx_description
1 polymer ?
#
loop_
_entity_poly.entity_id
_entity_poly.type
_entity_poly.pdbx_seq_one_letter_code
_entity_poly.pdbx_strand_id
1 'polypeptide(L)'
;MAFSWNPFGRRDRPARAEAAARRLSGHAERLRRSADRIGPPYAAAFWDMAGTLERVRREVLSDPRDLALTRQFTSYHAGRIVEMVEGFVTLAAKSRPEQQPRVDALGRAMLDYRALFARIECACIDNDFDDLEAAIAALDVQLARLPG
;
A
#
# COMPACT_ATOMS: atom_id res chain seq x y z
N MET A 1 4.68 40.16 16.98
CA MET A 1 4.56 38.80 16.39
C MET A 1 3.08 38.54 16.14
N ALA A 2 2.63 38.58 14.89
CA ALA A 2 1.24 38.32 14.53
C ALA A 2 1.04 36.82 14.31
N PHE A 3 0.22 36.18 15.13
CA PHE A 3 -0.26 34.81 14.89
C PHE A 3 -1.18 34.83 13.67
N SER A 4 -0.70 34.32 12.53
CA SER A 4 -1.54 34.05 11.36
C SER A 4 -2.45 32.86 11.66
N TRP A 5 -3.63 33.14 12.21
CA TRP A 5 -4.71 32.18 12.34
C TRP A 5 -5.24 31.85 10.94
N ASN A 6 -4.99 30.64 10.43
CA ASN A 6 -5.50 30.20 9.13
C ASN A 6 -6.76 29.32 9.33
N PRO A 7 -7.98 29.89 9.30
CA PRO A 7 -9.22 29.17 9.61
C PRO A 7 -9.60 28.10 8.56
N PHE A 8 -8.91 28.08 7.42
CA PHE A 8 -9.21 27.16 6.31
C PHE A 8 -8.57 25.77 6.48
N GLY A 9 -7.57 25.60 7.34
CA GLY A 9 -6.86 24.32 7.51
C GLY A 9 -7.67 23.18 8.16
N ARG A 10 -8.85 23.49 8.73
CA ARG A 10 -9.71 22.48 9.40
C ARG A 10 -10.87 21.98 8.54
N ARG A 11 -11.38 22.77 7.58
CA ARG A 11 -12.55 22.38 6.76
C ARG A 11 -12.24 21.30 5.72
N ASP A 12 -11.00 21.21 5.24
CA ASP A 12 -10.63 20.24 4.19
C ASP A 12 -10.26 18.85 4.73
N ARG A 13 -10.13 18.67 6.06
CA ARG A 13 -9.65 17.41 6.63
C ARG A 13 -10.58 16.23 6.35
N PRO A 14 -11.91 16.34 6.54
CA PRO A 14 -12.82 15.24 6.22
C PRO A 14 -12.77 14.86 4.73
N ALA A 15 -12.77 15.86 3.84
CA ALA A 15 -12.68 15.62 2.40
C ALA A 15 -11.38 14.91 1.99
N ARG A 16 -10.26 15.23 2.64
CA ARG A 16 -8.97 14.55 2.44
C ARG A 16 -8.99 13.12 2.97
N ALA A 17 -9.61 12.90 4.14
CA ALA A 17 -9.81 11.57 4.72
C ALA A 17 -10.58 10.66 3.77
N GLU A 18 -11.70 11.15 3.26
CA GLU A 18 -12.52 10.43 2.30
C GLU A 18 -11.77 10.14 1.00
N ALA A 19 -11.00 11.11 0.48
CA ALA A 19 -10.21 10.91 -0.73
C ALA A 19 -9.12 9.84 -0.53
N ALA A 20 -8.43 9.85 0.61
CA ALA A 20 -7.47 8.82 0.96
C ALA A 20 -8.16 7.45 1.10
N ALA A 21 -9.30 7.40 1.79
CA ALA A 21 -10.07 6.19 1.98
C ALA A 21 -10.55 5.57 0.65
N ARG A 22 -11.04 6.41 -0.28
CA ARG A 22 -11.42 5.97 -1.64
C ARG A 22 -10.24 5.38 -2.39
N ARG A 23 -9.03 5.95 -2.27
CA ARG A 23 -7.81 5.39 -2.89
C ARG A 23 -7.47 4.03 -2.29
N LEU A 24 -7.46 3.91 -0.95
CA LEU A 24 -7.17 2.65 -0.27
C LEU A 24 -8.14 1.54 -0.69
N SER A 25 -9.45 1.81 -0.76
CA SER A 25 -10.43 0.85 -1.29
C SER A 25 -10.16 0.50 -2.76
N GLY A 26 -9.83 1.48 -3.60
CA GLY A 26 -9.49 1.23 -5.00
C GLY A 26 -8.25 0.33 -5.16
N HIS A 27 -7.23 0.54 -4.33
CA HIS A 27 -6.03 -0.29 -4.28
C HIS A 27 -6.32 -1.70 -3.74
N ALA A 28 -7.12 -1.82 -2.67
CA ALA A 28 -7.55 -3.10 -2.12
C ALA A 28 -8.28 -3.93 -3.18
N GLU A 29 -9.23 -3.33 -3.89
CA GLU A 29 -9.99 -4.02 -4.94
C GLU A 29 -9.11 -4.49 -6.11
N ARG A 30 -8.13 -3.69 -6.51
CA ARG A 30 -7.13 -4.08 -7.51
C ARG A 30 -6.27 -5.27 -7.06
N LEU A 31 -5.88 -5.32 -5.79
CA LEU A 31 -5.16 -6.46 -5.22
C LEU A 31 -6.03 -7.72 -5.19
N ARG A 32 -7.29 -7.63 -4.80
CA ARG A 32 -8.23 -8.78 -4.83
C ARG A 32 -8.36 -9.37 -6.23
N ARG A 33 -8.62 -8.52 -7.23
CA ARG A 33 -8.69 -8.96 -8.64
C ARG A 33 -7.39 -9.58 -9.14
N SER A 34 -6.24 -9.10 -8.63
CA SER A 34 -4.94 -9.70 -8.93
C SER A 34 -4.78 -11.07 -8.28
N ALA A 35 -5.24 -11.22 -7.04
CA ALA A 35 -5.25 -12.48 -6.30
C ALA A 35 -6.08 -13.55 -7.02
N ASP A 36 -7.27 -13.20 -7.49
CA ASP A 36 -8.18 -14.10 -8.21
C ASP A 36 -7.60 -14.61 -9.54
N ARG A 37 -6.67 -13.86 -10.13
CA ARG A 37 -6.05 -14.20 -11.42
C ARG A 37 -4.78 -15.03 -11.31
N ILE A 38 -4.01 -14.89 -10.23
CA ILE A 38 -2.67 -15.49 -10.11
C ILE A 38 -2.67 -16.89 -9.50
N GLY A 39 -3.67 -17.21 -8.66
CA GLY A 39 -3.75 -18.49 -7.95
C GLY A 39 -2.65 -18.69 -6.88
N PRO A 40 -2.62 -19.86 -6.23
CA PRO A 40 -1.59 -20.18 -5.23
C PRO A 40 -0.17 -20.22 -5.83
N PRO A 41 0.87 -19.88 -5.06
CA PRO A 41 0.84 -19.46 -3.65
C PRO A 41 0.57 -17.96 -3.44
N TYR A 42 0.59 -17.15 -4.50
CA TYR A 42 0.61 -15.69 -4.40
C TYR A 42 -0.76 -15.08 -4.03
N ALA A 43 -1.86 -15.73 -4.41
CA ALA A 43 -3.21 -15.23 -4.17
C ALA A 43 -3.47 -14.90 -2.68
N ALA A 44 -3.04 -15.75 -1.75
CA ALA A 44 -3.26 -15.52 -0.32
C ALA A 44 -2.59 -14.23 0.17
N ALA A 45 -1.34 -13.98 -0.26
CA ALA A 45 -0.62 -12.77 0.11
C ALA A 45 -1.27 -11.51 -0.46
N PHE A 46 -1.82 -11.57 -1.67
CA PHE A 46 -2.50 -10.43 -2.31
C PHE A 46 -3.85 -10.14 -1.62
N TRP A 47 -4.58 -11.17 -1.21
CA TRP A 47 -5.76 -11.04 -0.37
C TRP A 47 -5.44 -10.40 0.99
N ASP A 48 -4.35 -10.81 1.62
CA ASP A 48 -3.92 -10.24 2.90
C ASP A 48 -3.55 -8.76 2.79
N MET A 49 -2.77 -8.38 1.77
CA MET A 49 -2.44 -6.98 1.52
C MET A 49 -3.70 -6.13 1.25
N ALA A 50 -4.68 -6.67 0.51
CA ALA A 50 -5.97 -6.01 0.32
C ALA A 50 -6.72 -5.83 1.65
N GLY A 51 -6.70 -6.85 2.52
CA GLY A 51 -7.26 -6.78 3.86
C GLY A 51 -6.60 -5.69 4.71
N THR A 52 -5.27 -5.61 4.69
CA THR A 52 -4.53 -4.54 5.38
C THR A 52 -4.90 -3.14 4.89
N LEU A 53 -5.03 -2.92 3.58
CA LEU A 53 -5.44 -1.61 3.06
C LEU A 53 -6.84 -1.19 3.54
N GLU A 54 -7.77 -2.14 3.67
CA GLU A 54 -9.09 -1.87 4.24
C GLU A 54 -9.04 -1.54 5.74
N ARG A 55 -8.10 -2.15 6.48
CA ARG A 55 -7.90 -1.85 7.90
C ARG A 55 -7.32 -0.44 8.07
N VAL A 56 -6.26 -0.11 7.33
CA VAL A 56 -5.71 1.26 7.28
C VAL A 56 -6.79 2.27 6.85
N ARG A 57 -7.67 1.92 5.90
CA ARG A 57 -8.79 2.78 5.50
C ARG A 57 -9.73 3.10 6.66
N ARG A 58 -10.06 2.10 7.48
CA ARG A 58 -10.94 2.30 8.65
C ARG A 58 -10.29 3.24 9.65
N GLU A 59 -8.99 3.10 9.90
CA GLU A 59 -8.25 4.01 10.78
C GLU A 59 -8.19 5.45 10.24
N VAL A 60 -7.93 5.61 8.94
CA VAL A 60 -7.93 6.94 8.29
C VAL A 60 -9.30 7.65 8.42
N LEU A 61 -10.39 6.90 8.44
CA LEU A 61 -11.74 7.44 8.63
C LEU A 61 -12.12 7.66 10.10
N SER A 62 -11.55 6.88 11.03
CA SER A 62 -11.81 7.02 12.47
C SER A 62 -11.06 8.22 13.06
N ASP A 63 -9.81 8.47 12.64
CA ASP A 63 -9.02 9.64 13.06
C ASP A 63 -8.32 10.36 11.88
N PRO A 64 -8.94 11.43 11.34
CA PRO A 64 -8.34 12.22 10.27
C PRO A 64 -7.08 13.03 10.66
N ARG A 65 -6.65 13.02 11.93
CA ARG A 65 -5.43 13.74 12.34
C ARG A 65 -4.17 13.05 11.84
N ASP A 66 -4.21 11.73 11.69
CA ASP A 66 -3.06 10.89 11.31
C ASP A 66 -2.90 10.75 9.78
N LEU A 67 -3.74 11.47 9.02
CA LEU A 67 -3.71 11.54 7.57
C LEU A 67 -2.42 12.10 6.99
N ALA A 68 -1.71 12.97 7.71
CA ALA A 68 -0.53 13.64 7.17
C ALA A 68 0.59 12.63 6.86
N LEU A 69 0.78 11.65 7.74
CA LEU A 69 1.85 10.67 7.67
C LEU A 69 1.46 9.47 6.80
N THR A 70 0.21 9.02 6.91
CA THR A 70 -0.34 7.97 6.02
C THR A 70 -0.53 8.43 4.58
N ARG A 71 -0.44 9.74 4.31
CA ARG A 71 -0.59 10.31 2.97
C ARG A 71 0.45 9.77 2.00
N GLN A 72 1.72 9.70 2.38
CA GLN A 72 2.77 9.25 1.47
C GLN A 72 2.57 7.79 1.10
N PHE A 73 2.27 6.95 2.09
CA PHE A 73 1.87 5.56 1.85
C PHE A 73 0.66 5.45 0.92
N THR A 74 -0.45 6.13 1.26
CA THR A 74 -1.72 6.01 0.54
C THR A 74 -1.67 6.56 -0.88
N SER A 75 -0.95 7.67 -1.09
CA SER A 75 -0.94 8.39 -2.37
C SER A 75 0.14 7.90 -3.33
N TYR A 76 1.20 7.29 -2.82
CA TYR A 76 2.36 6.91 -3.64
C TYR A 76 2.71 5.43 -3.50
N HIS A 77 3.12 4.97 -2.31
CA HIS A 77 3.67 3.62 -2.16
C HIS A 77 2.64 2.53 -2.41
N ALA A 78 1.44 2.63 -1.81
CA ALA A 78 0.38 1.65 -2.02
C ALA A 78 0.03 1.54 -3.50
N GLY A 79 -0.11 2.67 -4.20
CA GLY A 79 -0.37 2.71 -5.63
C GLY A 79 0.70 2.00 -6.46
N ARG A 80 1.98 2.32 -6.21
CA ARG A 80 3.10 1.67 -6.90
C ARG A 80 3.17 0.17 -6.65
N ILE A 81 2.94 -0.27 -5.42
CA ILE A 81 2.95 -1.70 -5.08
C ILE A 81 1.82 -2.44 -5.78
N VAL A 82 0.62 -1.85 -5.82
CA VAL A 82 -0.50 -2.40 -6.59
C VAL A 82 -0.17 -2.48 -8.09
N GLU A 83 0.44 -1.45 -8.67
CA GLU A 83 0.86 -1.46 -10.09
C GLU A 83 1.90 -2.56 -10.38
N MET A 84 2.87 -2.76 -9.49
CA MET A 84 3.84 -3.85 -9.61
C MET A 84 3.19 -5.22 -9.51
N VAL A 85 2.26 -5.41 -8.58
CA VAL A 85 1.50 -6.66 -8.45
C VAL A 85 0.70 -6.93 -9.72
N GLU A 86 -0.01 -5.94 -10.26
CA GLU A 86 -0.75 -6.09 -11.52
C GLU A 86 0.17 -6.40 -12.71
N GLY A 87 1.33 -5.76 -12.77
CA GLY A 87 2.37 -6.03 -13.76
C GLY A 87 2.89 -7.47 -13.66
N PHE A 88 3.19 -7.92 -12.44
CA PHE A 88 3.58 -9.30 -12.15
C PHE A 88 2.51 -10.31 -12.56
N VAL A 89 1.24 -10.09 -12.20
CA VAL A 89 0.14 -10.98 -12.60
C VAL A 89 -0.01 -11.04 -14.12
N THR A 90 0.13 -9.91 -14.79
CA THR A 90 0.10 -9.85 -16.25
C THR A 90 1.29 -10.57 -16.89
N LEU A 91 2.48 -10.47 -16.31
CA LEU A 91 3.68 -11.16 -16.76
C LEU A 91 3.54 -12.67 -16.58
N ALA A 92 3.12 -13.12 -15.40
CA ALA A 92 2.91 -14.53 -15.07
C ALA A 92 1.87 -15.19 -15.98
N ALA A 93 0.79 -14.46 -16.31
CA ALA A 93 -0.22 -14.96 -17.25
C ALA A 93 0.29 -15.15 -18.69
N LYS A 94 1.40 -14.48 -19.06
CA LYS A 94 1.99 -14.52 -20.40
C LYS A 94 3.29 -15.33 -20.49
N SER A 95 3.82 -15.78 -19.36
CA SER A 95 5.12 -16.45 -19.33
C SER A 95 5.06 -17.85 -19.89
N ARG A 96 6.13 -18.25 -20.58
CA ARG A 96 6.33 -19.63 -21.04
C ARG A 96 6.89 -20.48 -19.90
N PRO A 97 6.77 -21.83 -19.95
CA PRO A 97 7.29 -22.71 -18.91
C PRO A 97 8.78 -22.50 -18.58
N GLU A 98 9.62 -22.16 -19.57
CA GLU A 98 11.05 -21.94 -19.35
C GLU A 98 11.34 -20.65 -18.56
N GLN A 99 10.39 -19.71 -18.53
CA GLN A 99 10.48 -18.45 -17.80
C GLN A 99 9.94 -18.55 -16.37
N GLN A 100 9.27 -19.66 -16.03
CA GLN A 100 8.62 -19.85 -14.74
C GLN A 100 9.57 -19.64 -13.54
N PRO A 101 10.83 -20.13 -13.54
CA PRO A 101 11.74 -19.88 -12.43
C PRO A 101 12.00 -18.39 -12.16
N ARG A 102 12.05 -17.58 -13.22
CA ARG A 102 12.24 -16.12 -13.09
C ARG A 102 10.97 -15.43 -12.60
N VAL A 103 9.81 -15.85 -13.07
CA VAL A 103 8.51 -15.38 -12.58
C VAL A 103 8.36 -15.72 -11.10
N ASP A 104 8.74 -16.92 -10.69
CA ASP A 104 8.66 -17.34 -9.29
C ASP A 104 9.61 -16.56 -8.39
N ALA A 105 10.82 -16.24 -8.88
CA ALA A 105 11.75 -15.38 -8.15
C ALA A 105 11.16 -13.97 -7.93
N LEU A 106 10.52 -13.40 -8.96
CA LEU A 106 9.81 -12.12 -8.84
C LEU A 106 8.61 -12.22 -7.88
N GLY A 107 7.82 -13.29 -7.99
CA GLY A 107 6.68 -13.52 -7.12
C GLY A 107 7.08 -13.62 -5.65
N ARG A 108 8.19 -14.29 -5.35
CA ARG A 108 8.76 -14.34 -3.99
C ARG A 108 9.16 -12.97 -3.47
N ALA A 109 9.80 -12.14 -4.28
CA ALA A 109 10.10 -10.75 -3.89
C ALA A 109 8.83 -9.93 -3.60
N MET A 110 7.72 -10.22 -4.31
CA MET A 110 6.43 -9.56 -4.02
C MET A 110 5.83 -9.96 -2.67
N LEU A 111 6.18 -11.15 -2.15
CA LEU A 111 5.71 -11.59 -0.83
C LEU A 111 6.31 -10.76 0.30
N ASP A 112 7.50 -10.17 0.12
CA ASP A 112 8.15 -9.34 1.13
C ASP A 112 7.36 -8.05 1.42
N TYR A 113 6.61 -7.53 0.43
CA TYR A 113 5.73 -6.37 0.63
C TYR A 113 4.59 -6.66 1.61
N ARG A 114 4.15 -7.93 1.77
CA ARG A 114 3.11 -8.29 2.74
C ARG A 114 3.53 -7.93 4.16
N ALA A 115 4.77 -8.21 4.54
CA ALA A 115 5.29 -7.89 5.86
C ALA A 115 5.37 -6.37 6.08
N LEU A 116 5.73 -5.61 5.04
CA LEU A 116 5.75 -4.14 5.11
C LEU A 116 4.36 -3.55 5.26
N PHE A 117 3.35 -4.07 4.55
CA PHE A 117 1.96 -3.65 4.73
C PHE A 117 1.50 -3.89 6.17
N ALA A 118 1.76 -5.08 6.71
CA ALA A 118 1.41 -5.41 8.09
C ALA A 118 2.10 -4.47 9.10
N ARG A 119 3.37 -4.12 8.88
CA ARG A 119 4.09 -3.17 9.75
C ARG A 119 3.50 -1.76 9.67
N ILE A 120 3.20 -1.27 8.47
CA ILE A 120 2.54 0.03 8.27
C ILE A 120 1.17 0.05 8.95
N GLU A 121 0.42 -1.05 8.85
CA GLU A 121 -0.85 -1.20 9.56
C GLU A 121 -0.68 -1.07 11.07
N CYS A 122 0.23 -1.85 11.67
CA CYS A 122 0.51 -1.77 13.11
C CYS A 122 0.93 -0.35 13.51
N ALA A 123 1.85 0.26 12.79
CA ALA A 123 2.30 1.62 13.06
C ALA A 123 1.16 2.65 12.97
N CYS A 124 0.20 2.46 12.05
CA CYS A 124 -1.00 3.31 11.96
C CYS A 124 -1.95 3.09 13.14
N ILE A 125 -2.13 1.85 13.60
CA ILE A 125 -3.03 1.51 14.72
C ILE A 125 -2.43 1.99 16.06
N ASP A 126 -1.14 1.77 16.26
CA ASP A 126 -0.43 2.06 17.50
C ASP A 126 -0.03 3.54 17.61
N ASN A 127 -0.24 4.33 16.55
CA ASN A 127 0.26 5.71 16.41
C ASN A 127 1.79 5.79 16.60
N ASP A 128 2.52 4.74 16.21
CA ASP A 128 3.98 4.69 16.23
C ASP A 128 4.52 5.30 14.94
N PHE A 129 4.69 6.62 14.96
CA PHE A 129 5.08 7.39 13.79
C PHE A 129 6.54 7.17 13.39
N ASP A 130 7.42 6.86 14.35
CA ASP A 130 8.81 6.52 14.06
C ASP A 130 8.88 5.18 13.32
N ASP A 131 8.08 4.20 13.71
CA ASP A 131 7.99 2.92 12.99
C ASP A 131 7.36 3.08 11.60
N LEU A 132 6.35 3.95 11.46
CA LEU A 132 5.75 4.27 10.16
C LEU A 132 6.77 4.91 9.20
N GLU A 133 7.55 5.89 9.67
CA GLU A 133 8.62 6.49 8.87
C GLU A 133 9.69 5.47 8.49
N ALA A 134 10.11 4.62 9.43
CA ALA A 134 11.07 3.55 9.17
C ALA A 134 10.54 2.54 8.13
N ALA A 135 9.25 2.19 8.18
CA ALA A 135 8.62 1.30 7.22
C ALA A 135 8.50 1.93 5.83
N ILE A 136 8.17 3.23 5.75
CA ILE A 136 8.16 3.99 4.49
C ILE A 136 9.56 4.10 3.89
N ALA A 137 10.58 4.40 4.70
CA ALA A 137 11.97 4.43 4.24
C ALA A 137 12.45 3.07 3.71
N ALA A 138 12.05 1.98 4.38
CA ALA A 138 12.32 0.63 3.88
C ALA A 138 11.64 0.36 2.52
N LEU A 139 10.41 0.85 2.31
CA LEU A 139 9.73 0.78 1.02
C LEU A 139 10.48 1.54 -0.07
N ASP A 140 10.96 2.76 0.21
CA ASP A 140 11.75 3.53 -0.75
C ASP A 140 13.01 2.77 -1.20
N VAL A 141 13.73 2.17 -0.25
CA VAL A 141 14.92 1.36 -0.55
C VAL A 141 14.56 0.13 -1.38
N GLN A 142 13.45 -0.55 -1.10
CA GLN A 142 13.02 -1.71 -1.89
C GLN A 142 12.58 -1.31 -3.31
N LEU A 143 11.81 -0.22 -3.44
CA LEU A 143 11.36 0.28 -4.73
C LEU A 143 12.53 0.76 -5.61
N ALA A 144 13.55 1.37 -5.00
CA ALA A 144 14.75 1.82 -5.72
C ALA A 144 15.61 0.67 -6.26
N ARG A 145 15.47 -0.55 -5.72
CA ARG A 145 16.21 -1.74 -6.19
C ARG A 145 15.61 -2.40 -7.43
N LEU A 146 14.41 -2.01 -7.83
CA LEU A 146 13.77 -2.55 -9.02
C LEU A 146 14.34 -1.86 -10.26
N PRO A 147 14.79 -2.62 -11.28
CA PRO A 147 15.21 -2.01 -12.54
C PRO A 147 14.00 -1.31 -13.18
N GLY A 148 14.17 -0.02 -13.48
CA GLY A 148 13.19 0.79 -14.22
C GLY A 148 13.10 0.40 -15.69
#